data_AF-A0A8K0R4B4-F1
#
_entry.id   AF-A0A8K0R4B4-F1
#
_cell.length_a   1.000
_cell.length_b   1.000
_cell.length_c   1.000
_cell.angle_alpha   90.00
_cell.angle_beta   90.00
_cell.angle_gamma   90.00
#
_symmetry.space_group_name_H-M   'P 1'
#
loop_
_entity.id
_entity.type
_entity.pdbx_description
1 polymer ?
#
loop_
_entity_poly.entity_id
_entity_poly.type
_entity_poly.pdbx_seq_one_letter_code
_entity_poly.pdbx_strand_id
1 'polypeptide(L)'
;MSRASQVTLATTCVGAVAIVFAVHYGQKIEKAAMHAGVIRDYEQQRLKRERQADFEMQRALEQEYRKVQTVSDGGGPAAHQGERS
;
A
#
# COMPACT_ATOMS: atom_id res chain seq x y z
N MET A 1 -40.35 33.96 -27.11
CA MET A 1 -39.47 33.59 -25.98
C MET A 1 -38.72 34.82 -25.51
N SER A 2 -38.53 35.01 -24.20
CA SER A 2 -37.69 36.10 -23.66
C SER A 2 -36.21 35.77 -23.88
N ARG A 3 -35.36 36.78 -24.11
CA ARG A 3 -33.90 36.58 -24.24
C ARG A 3 -33.32 35.99 -22.95
N ALA A 4 -33.87 36.33 -21.80
CA ALA A 4 -33.45 35.80 -20.51
C ALA A 4 -33.64 34.27 -20.42
N SER A 5 -34.80 33.75 -20.84
CA SER A 5 -35.06 32.31 -20.81
C SER A 5 -34.18 31.53 -21.78
N GLN A 6 -33.81 32.13 -22.92
CA GLN A 6 -32.90 31.51 -23.88
C GLN A 6 -31.47 31.44 -23.35
N VAL A 7 -31.00 32.49 -22.67
CA VAL A 7 -29.68 32.51 -22.02
C VAL A 7 -29.62 31.46 -20.91
N THR A 8 -30.64 31.37 -20.04
CA THR A 8 -30.69 30.36 -18.98
C THR A 8 -30.60 28.95 -19.55
N LEU A 9 -31.39 28.66 -20.59
CA LEU A 9 -31.38 27.33 -21.22
C LEU A 9 -30.00 27.00 -21.80
N ALA A 10 -29.39 27.94 -22.53
CA ALA A 10 -28.06 27.76 -23.11
C ALA A 10 -27.00 27.50 -22.02
N THR A 11 -27.00 28.28 -20.94
CA THR A 11 -26.07 28.12 -19.81
C THR A 11 -26.23 26.74 -19.16
N THR A 12 -27.46 26.29 -18.91
CA THR A 12 -27.71 24.98 -18.31
C THR A 12 -27.22 23.85 -19.21
N CYS A 13 -27.46 23.93 -20.53
CA CYS A 13 -26.95 22.95 -21.49
C CYS A 13 -25.42 22.91 -21.49
N VAL A 14 -24.76 24.07 -21.51
CA VAL A 14 -23.28 24.16 -21.46
C VAL A 14 -22.75 23.58 -20.15
N GLY A 15 -23.38 23.93 -19.02
CA GLY A 15 -22.99 23.40 -17.71
C GLY A 15 -23.10 21.89 -17.62
N ALA A 16 -24.19 21.31 -18.11
CA ALA A 16 -24.38 19.86 -18.15
C ALA A 16 -23.29 19.18 -18.98
N VAL A 17 -22.99 19.70 -20.18
CA VAL A 17 -21.92 19.18 -21.04
C VAL A 17 -20.56 19.28 -20.33
N ALA A 18 -20.26 20.42 -19.71
CA ALA A 18 -19.00 20.64 -19.00
C ALA A 18 -18.81 19.62 -17.86
N ILE A 19 -19.85 19.33 -17.08
CA ILE A 19 -19.80 18.34 -16.00
C ILE A 19 -19.50 16.94 -16.55
N VAL A 20 -20.18 16.53 -17.63
CA VAL A 20 -19.94 15.22 -18.26
C VAL A 20 -18.49 15.09 -18.73
N PHE A 21 -17.94 16.13 -19.37
CA PHE A 21 -16.53 16.14 -19.77
C PHE A 21 -15.58 16.07 -18.57
N ALA A 22 -15.84 16.84 -17.51
CA ALA A 22 -15.02 16.83 -16.31
C ALA A 22 -14.97 15.46 -15.64
N VAL A 23 -16.12 14.76 -15.52
CA VAL A 23 -16.18 13.41 -14.95
C VAL A 23 -15.40 12.41 -15.82
N HIS A 24 -15.57 12.43 -17.14
CA HIS A 24 -14.82 11.53 -18.03
C HIS A 24 -13.31 11.76 -17.96
N TYR A 25 -12.89 13.02 -17.79
CA TYR A 25 -11.49 13.35 -17.58
C TYR A 25 -10.98 12.82 -16.23
N GLY A 26 -11.71 13.05 -15.14
CA GLY A 26 -11.38 12.52 -13.81
C GLY A 26 -11.27 10.99 -13.79
N GLN A 27 -12.24 10.28 -14.37
CA GLN A 27 -12.23 8.82 -14.47
C GLN A 27 -10.98 8.27 -15.18
N LYS A 28 -10.48 8.96 -16.22
CA LYS A 28 -9.26 8.55 -16.92
C LYS A 28 -8.03 8.68 -16.02
N ILE A 29 -7.94 9.75 -15.24
CA ILE A 29 -6.84 9.97 -14.28
C ILE A 29 -6.86 8.89 -13.20
N GLU A 30 -8.02 8.64 -12.60
CA GLU A 30 -8.19 7.64 -11.55
C GLU A 30 -7.84 6.23 -12.06
N LYS A 31 -8.27 5.89 -13.28
CA LYS A 31 -7.92 4.61 -13.91
C LYS A 31 -6.42 4.44 -14.11
N ALA A 32 -5.71 5.50 -14.50
CA ALA A 32 -4.25 5.47 -14.64
C ALA A 32 -3.56 5.28 -13.27
N ALA A 33 -4.05 5.95 -12.23
CA ALA A 33 -3.54 5.78 -10.86
C ALA A 33 -3.76 4.36 -10.33
N MET A 34 -4.88 3.72 -10.66
CA MET A 34 -5.16 2.34 -10.27
C MET A 34 -4.14 1.35 -10.86
N HIS A 35 -3.70 1.55 -12.11
CA HIS A 35 -2.67 0.70 -12.72
C HIS A 35 -1.32 0.86 -12.02
N ALA A 36 -0.96 2.09 -11.62
CA ALA A 36 0.26 2.34 -10.86
C ALA A 36 0.23 1.66 -9.48
N GLY A 37 -0.94 1.63 -8.83
CA GLY A 37 -1.13 0.90 -7.57
C GLY A 37 -0.85 -0.60 -7.70
N VAL A 38 -1.41 -1.24 -8.74
CA VAL A 38 -1.22 -2.67 -9.01
C VAL A 38 0.26 -3.01 -9.29
N ILE A 39 0.95 -2.20 -10.09
CA ILE A 39 2.37 -2.41 -10.40
C ILE A 39 3.21 -2.35 -9.12
N ARG A 40 2.98 -1.34 -8.27
CA ARG A 40 3.66 -1.19 -6.99
C ARG A 40 3.42 -2.39 -6.07
N ASP A 41 2.21 -2.95 -6.04
CA ASP A 41 1.89 -4.12 -5.24
C ASP A 41 2.63 -5.38 -5.75
N TYR A 42 2.79 -5.53 -7.07
CA TYR A 42 3.59 -6.62 -7.64
C TYR A 42 5.07 -6.51 -7.27
N GLU A 43 5.65 -5.32 -7.31
CA GLU A 43 7.05 -5.09 -6.90
C GLU A 43 7.26 -5.42 -5.41
N GLN A 44 6.32 -4.99 -4.55
CA GLN A 44 6.38 -5.32 -3.13
C GLN A 44 6.25 -6.81 -2.86
N GLN A 45 5.42 -7.54 -3.62
CA GLN A 45 5.32 -9.00 -3.48
C GLN A 45 6.63 -9.70 -3.87
N ARG A 46 7.32 -9.24 -4.92
CA ARG A 46 8.63 -9.80 -5.31
C ARG A 46 9.66 -9.61 -4.21
N LEU A 47 9.77 -8.38 -3.69
CA LEU A 47 10.70 -8.06 -2.61
C LEU A 47 10.41 -8.85 -1.32
N LYS A 48 9.12 -9.10 -1.01
CA LYS A 48 8.74 -9.95 0.13
C LYS A 48 9.20 -11.40 -0.04
N ARG A 49 9.09 -11.96 -1.25
CA ARG A 49 9.56 -13.33 -1.53
C ARG A 49 11.07 -13.45 -1.40
N GLU A 50 11.81 -12.46 -1.91
CA GLU A 50 13.27 -12.40 -1.76
C GLU A 50 13.66 -12.38 -0.27
N ARG A 51 13.05 -11.49 0.51
CA ARG A 51 13.30 -11.42 1.97
C ARG A 51 12.90 -12.68 2.73
N GLN A 52 11.84 -13.36 2.31
CA GLN A 52 11.44 -14.64 2.91
C GLN A 52 12.48 -15.73 2.64
N ALA A 53 12.98 -15.82 1.41
CA ALA A 53 14.05 -16.76 1.06
C ALA A 53 15.34 -16.49 1.86
N ASP A 54 15.71 -15.21 2.02
CA ASP A 54 16.87 -14.83 2.83
C ASP A 54 16.71 -15.24 4.31
N PHE A 55 15.50 -15.10 4.85
CA PHE A 55 15.21 -15.50 6.23
C PHE A 55 15.24 -17.02 6.40
N GLU A 56 14.68 -17.78 5.46
CA GLU A 56 14.71 -19.24 5.47
C GLU A 56 16.14 -19.78 5.37
N MET A 57 16.97 -19.19 4.51
CA MET A 57 18.38 -19.54 4.38
C MET A 57 19.12 -19.30 5.69
N GLN A 58 18.96 -18.13 6.32
CA GLN A 58 19.59 -17.82 7.60
C GLN A 58 19.14 -18.79 8.70
N ARG A 59 17.86 -19.13 8.74
CA ARG A 59 17.31 -20.10 9.71
C ARG A 59 17.91 -21.51 9.50
N ALA A 60 18.09 -21.93 8.26
CA ALA A 60 18.73 -23.21 7.94
C ALA A 60 20.20 -23.23 8.38
N LEU A 61 20.94 -22.15 8.09
CA LEU A 61 22.33 -22.00 8.55
C LEU A 61 22.41 -22.01 10.08
N GLU A 62 21.55 -21.26 10.79
CA GLU A 62 21.51 -21.24 12.26
C GLU A 62 21.30 -22.65 12.83
N GLN A 63 20.35 -23.43 12.27
CA GLN A 63 20.11 -24.81 12.68
C GLN A 63 21.34 -25.71 12.46
N GLU A 64 22.08 -25.50 11.37
CA GLU A 64 23.30 -26.25 11.09
C GLU A 64 24.43 -25.91 12.08
N TYR A 65 24.65 -24.62 12.35
CA TYR A 65 25.64 -24.18 13.33
C TYR A 65 25.32 -24.64 14.75
N ARG A 66 24.04 -24.68 15.13
CA ARG A 66 23.59 -25.14 16.46
C ARG A 66 23.81 -26.63 16.72
N LYS A 67 24.00 -27.45 15.67
CA LYS A 67 24.38 -28.87 15.82
C LYS A 67 25.81 -29.05 16.31
N VAL A 68 26.68 -28.09 15.99
CA VAL A 68 28.11 -28.13 16.32
C VAL A 68 28.42 -27.25 17.55
N GLN A 69 27.65 -26.17 17.76
CA GLN A 69 27.79 -25.28 18.91
C GLN A 69 26.64 -25.43 19.91
N THR A 70 26.96 -25.74 21.17
CA THR A 70 26.02 -25.61 22.30
C THR A 70 25.88 -24.13 22.64
N VAL A 71 24.98 -23.42 21.95
CA VAL A 71 24.65 -22.04 22.32
C VAL A 71 23.76 -22.09 23.56
N SER A 72 24.30 -21.69 24.71
CA SER A 72 23.48 -21.37 25.88
C SER A 72 22.73 -20.08 25.56
N ASP A 73 21.41 -20.06 25.74
CA ASP A 73 20.62 -18.82 25.74
C ASP A 73 21.15 -17.95 26.88
N GLY A 74 22.19 -17.16 26.59
CA GLY A 74 22.89 -16.36 27.57
C GLY A 74 21.90 -15.43 28.25
N GLY A 75 21.71 -15.62 29.56
CA GLY A 75 20.77 -14.88 30.36
C GLY A 75 20.86 -13.37 30.12
N GLY A 76 19.85 -12.82 29.44
CA GLY A 76 19.52 -11.42 29.53
C GLY A 76 19.13 -11.10 30.98
N PRO A 77 19.45 -9.90 31.49
CA PRO A 77 19.31 -9.58 32.91
C PRO A 77 17.90 -9.87 33.37
N ALA A 78 17.80 -10.60 34.49
CA ALA A 78 16.56 -10.95 35.17
C ALA A 78 15.63 -9.74 35.19
N ALA A 79 14.42 -9.94 34.64
CA ALA A 79 13.34 -8.97 34.70
C ALA A 79 13.24 -8.47 36.14
N HIS A 80 13.52 -7.18 36.28
CA HIS A 80 13.59 -6.48 37.54
C HIS A 80 12.33 -6.76 38.36
N GLN A 81 12.57 -7.32 39.53
CA GLN A 81 11.70 -7.35 40.68
C GLN A 81 10.87 -6.07 40.79
N GLY A 82 9.55 -6.26 40.82
CA GLY A 82 8.55 -5.22 40.97
C GLY A 82 7.42 -5.72 41.85
N GLU A 83 7.77 -6.25 43.02
CA GLU A 83 6.89 -6.21 44.19
C GLU A 83 6.42 -4.76 44.38
N ARG A 84 5.12 -4.53 44.20
CA ARG A 84 4.41 -3.42 44.84
C ARG A 84 3.15 -3.97 45.45
N SER A 85 3.07 -3.67 46.74
CA SER A 85 2.08 -3.98 47.77
C SER A 85 0.62 -3.86 47.37
#